data_AF-A0A380MST8-F1
#
_entry.id   AF-A0A380MST8-F1
#
_cell.length_a   1.000
_cell.length_b   1.000
_cell.length_c   1.000
_cell.angle_alpha   90.00
_cell.angle_beta   90.00
_cell.angle_gamma   90.00
#
_symmetry.space_group_name_H-M   'P 1'
#
loop_
_entity.id
_entity.type
_entity.pdbx_description
1 polymer ?
#
loop_
_entity_poly.entity_id
_entity_poly.type
_entity_poly.pdbx_seq_one_letter_code
_entity_poly.pdbx_strand_id
1 'polypeptide(L)' 'MNHQFPAVEITFSTAATEQSIALLRKQFPKMTIAAGTVLTSEQAQQAHDTGADFVISPDFNPKVVEYCLQ' A
#
# COMPACT_ATOMS: atom_id res chain seq x y z
N MET A 1 8.91 -13.32 -17.01
CA MET A 1 9.73 -12.75 -15.92
C MET A 1 9.56 -13.61 -14.69
N ASN A 2 10.54 -14.46 -14.37
CA ASN A 2 10.57 -15.21 -13.11
C ASN A 2 10.61 -14.16 -11.98
N HIS A 3 9.62 -14.15 -11.10
CA HIS A 3 9.36 -13.06 -10.15
C HIS A 3 10.51 -12.94 -9.13
N GLN A 4 11.47 -12.06 -9.42
CA GLN A 4 12.74 -11.93 -8.68
C GLN A 4 12.60 -11.21 -7.33
N PHE A 5 11.48 -10.55 -7.07
CA PHE A 5 11.28 -9.78 -5.84
C PHE A 5 10.02 -10.25 -5.11
N PRO A 6 10.13 -10.67 -3.84
CA PRO A 6 8.99 -11.16 -3.07
C PRO A 6 8.03 -10.04 -2.66
N ALA A 7 8.52 -8.80 -2.62
CA ALA A 7 7.76 -7.64 -2.17
C ALA A 7 8.18 -6.36 -2.90
N VAL A 8 7.29 -5.37 -2.88
CA VAL A 8 7.56 -4.00 -3.31
C VAL A 8 6.82 -3.02 -2.40
N GLU A 9 7.42 -1.87 -2.16
CA GLU A 9 6.75 -0.72 -1.55
C GLU A 9 6.56 0.37 -2.61
N ILE A 10 5.38 0.97 -2.63
CA ILE A 10 5.05 2.11 -3.48
C ILE A 10 4.69 3.29 -2.59
N THR A 11 5.45 4.37 -2.69
CA THR A 11 5.23 5.55 -1.86
C THR A 11 3.95 6.29 -2.30
N PHE A 12 3.12 6.69 -1.34
CA PHE A 12 1.85 7.39 -1.52
C PHE A 12 2.05 8.89 -1.75
N SER A 13 2.79 9.24 -2.80
CA SER A 13 3.21 10.62 -3.10
C SER A 13 2.57 11.21 -4.36
N THR A 14 1.90 10.39 -5.18
CA THR A 14 1.31 10.86 -6.46
C THR A 14 -0.07 10.27 -6.70
N ALA A 15 -0.86 10.94 -7.56
CA ALA A 15 -2.16 10.43 -8.01
C ALA A 15 -2.08 9.07 -8.75
N ALA A 16 -0.88 8.67 -9.20
CA ALA A 16 -0.67 7.40 -9.88
C ALA A 16 -0.39 6.23 -8.91
N THR A 17 -0.25 6.47 -7.60
CA THR A 17 0.07 5.41 -6.63
C THR A 17 -1.00 4.32 -6.61
N GLU A 18 -2.28 4.69 -6.50
CA GLU A 18 -3.41 3.76 -6.50
C GLU A 18 -3.45 2.89 -7.76
N GLN A 19 -3.30 3.51 -8.93
CA GLN A 19 -3.26 2.80 -10.21
C GLN A 19 -2.05 1.85 -10.29
N SER A 20 -0.90 2.25 -9.76
CA SER A 20 0.32 1.45 -9.75
C SER A 20 0.15 0.21 -8.88
N ILE A 21 -0.40 0.37 -7.67
CA ILE A 21 -0.71 -0.75 -6.75
C ILE A 21 -1.71 -1.71 -7.42
N ALA A 22 -2.80 -1.19 -7.99
CA ALA A 22 -3.82 -2.01 -8.66
C ALA A 22 -3.25 -2.82 -9.85
N LEU A 23 -2.39 -2.19 -10.68
CA LEU A 23 -1.71 -2.86 -11.78
C LEU A 23 -0.76 -3.96 -11.29
N LEU A 24 0.03 -3.67 -10.25
CA LEU A 24 0.95 -4.63 -9.66
C LEU A 24 0.21 -5.82 -9.04
N ARG A 25 -0.89 -5.57 -8.30
CA ARG A 25 -1.73 -6.64 -7.75
C ARG A 25 -2.32 -7.51 -8.84
N LYS A 26 -2.83 -6.92 -9.93
CA LYS A 26 -3.37 -7.67 -11.08
C LYS A 26 -2.30 -8.53 -11.76
N GLN A 27 -1.10 -7.99 -11.95
CA GLN A 27 -0.03 -8.67 -12.68
C GLN A 27 0.71 -9.70 -11.81
N PHE A 28 0.80 -9.46 -10.50
CA PHE A 28 1.51 -10.30 -9.54
C PHE A 28 0.64 -10.57 -8.29
N PRO A 29 -0.42 -11.40 -8.41
CA PRO A 29 -1.40 -11.60 -7.33
C PRO A 29 -0.82 -12.10 -6.00
N LYS A 30 0.37 -12.71 -6.03
CA LYS A 30 1.05 -13.29 -4.87
C LYS A 30 2.21 -12.43 -4.34
N MET A 31 2.56 -11.35 -5.03
CA MET A 31 3.60 -10.44 -4.54
C MET A 31 3.06 -9.67 -3.34
N THR A 32 3.93 -9.44 -2.36
CA THR A 32 3.61 -8.55 -1.24
C THR A 32 3.75 -7.10 -1.70
N ILE A 33 2.71 -6.29 -1.53
CA ILE A 33 2.67 -4.90 -1.99
C ILE A 33 2.36 -4.01 -0.79
N ALA A 34 3.28 -3.11 -0.46
CA ALA A 34 3.09 -2.12 0.60
C ALA A 34 2.84 -0.73 0.01
N ALA A 35 1.98 0.06 0.68
CA ALA A 35 1.84 1.48 0.43
C ALA A 35 2.64 2.26 1.48
N GLY A 36 3.68 2.98 1.06
CA GLY A 36 4.54 3.74 1.99
C GLY A 36 4.14 5.21 2.11
N THR A 37 4.57 5.84 3.19
CA THR A 37 4.24 7.24 3.52
C THR A 37 2.73 7.50 3.68
N VAL A 38 2.02 6.57 4.33
CA VAL A 38 0.60 6.75 4.67
C VAL A 38 0.49 7.65 5.90
N LEU A 39 -0.18 8.79 5.75
CA LEU A 39 -0.29 9.83 6.78
C LEU A 39 -1.70 9.92 7.37
N THR A 40 -2.72 9.43 6.66
CA THR A 40 -4.12 9.54 7.07
C THR A 40 -4.89 8.21 6.92
N SER A 41 -6.01 8.10 7.63
CA SER A 41 -6.94 6.96 7.54
C SER A 41 -7.50 6.79 6.13
N GLU A 42 -7.73 7.88 5.42
CA GLU A 42 -8.26 7.86 4.05
C GLU A 42 -7.22 7.27 3.09
N GLN A 43 -5.95 7.62 3.24
CA GLN A 43 -4.86 7.01 2.47
C GLN A 43 -4.71 5.51 2.79
N ALA A 44 -4.92 5.11 4.05
CA ALA A 44 -4.91 3.71 4.44
C ALA A 44 -6.06 2.92 3.80
N GLN A 45 -7.27 3.49 3.76
CA GLN A 45 -8.42 2.94 3.04
C GLN A 45 -8.13 2.81 1.54
N GLN A 46 -7.63 3.87 0.91
CA GLN A 46 -7.27 3.87 -0.52
C GLN A 46 -6.22 2.79 -0.85
N ALA A 47 -5.20 2.64 0.01
CA ALA A 47 -4.20 1.59 -0.15
C ALA A 47 -4.81 0.19 -0.03
N HIS A 48 -5.70 -0.03 0.94
CA HIS A 48 -6.43 -1.29 1.10
C HIS A 48 -7.29 -1.61 -0.13
N ASP A 49 -8.11 -0.66 -0.56
CA ASP A 49 -9.04 -0.81 -1.69
C ASP A 49 -8.33 -1.11 -3.01
N THR A 50 -7.09 -0.63 -3.18
CA THR A 50 -6.27 -0.87 -4.37
C THR A 50 -5.50 -2.19 -4.33
N GLY A 51 -5.53 -2.89 -3.19
CA GLY A 51 -4.95 -4.23 -3.03
C GLY A 51 -3.53 -4.24 -2.45
N ALA A 52 -3.12 -3.20 -1.72
CA ALA A 52 -1.95 -3.28 -0.86
C ALA A 52 -2.20 -4.24 0.31
N ASP A 53 -1.16 -4.96 0.73
CA ASP A 53 -1.22 -5.91 1.85
C ASP A 53 -1.04 -5.21 3.20
N PHE A 54 -0.29 -4.11 3.24
CA PHE A 54 -0.10 -3.28 4.43
C PHE A 54 0.35 -1.87 4.07
N VAL A 55 0.25 -0.98 5.05
CA VAL A 55 0.71 0.41 4.96
C VAL A 55 1.97 0.63 5.80
N ILE A 56 2.81 1.57 5.37
CA ILE A 56 3.98 2.04 6.12
C ILE A 56 3.81 3.54 6.31
N SER A 57 3.90 3.99 7.56
CA SER A 57 3.88 5.41 7.93
C SER A 57 5.28 5.86 8.33
N PRO A 58 5.68 7.12 8.03
CA PRO A 58 7.00 7.63 8.43
C PRO A 58 7.07 7.84 9.95
N ASP A 59 5.93 8.17 10.55
CA ASP A 59 5.76 8.41 11.99
C ASP A 59 4.59 7.58 12.53
N PHE A 60 4.56 7.41 13.86
CA PHE A 60 3.42 6.81 14.53
C PHE A 60 2.23 7.78 14.58
N ASN A 61 1.15 7.45 13.87
CA ASN A 61 -0.12 8.17 13.93
C ASN A 61 -1.21 7.27 14.54
N PRO A 62 -1.66 7.53 15.78
CA PRO A 62 -2.69 6.71 16.45
C PRO A 62 -3.95 6.51 15.61
N LYS A 63 -4.37 7.51 14.83
CA LYS A 63 -5.58 7.41 13.99
C LYS A 63 -5.41 6.42 12.85
N VAL A 64 -4.23 6.40 12.23
CA VAL A 64 -3.91 5.44 11.17
C VAL A 64 -3.85 4.03 11.75
N VAL A 65 -3.20 3.87 12.91
CA VAL A 65 -3.08 2.58 13.59
C VAL A 65 -4.46 2.05 14.00
N GLU A 66 -5.29 2.88 14.64
CA GLU A 66 -6.65 2.50 15.05
C GLU A 66 -7.50 2.07 13.85
N TYR A 67 -7.38 2.78 12.73
CA TYR A 67 -8.03 2.40 11.48
C TYR A 67 -7.55 1.04 10.94
N CYS A 68 -6.23 0.79 10.90
CA CYS A 68 -5.66 -0.46 10.40
C CYS A 68 -5.89 -1.69 11.29
N LEU A 69 -6.35 -1.51 12.53
CA LEU A 69 -6.68 -2.60 13.45
C LEU A 69 -8.14 -3.08 13.34
N GLN A 70 -8.96 -2.42 12.52
CA GLN A 70 -10.35 -2.81 12.23
C GLN A 70 -10.40 -3.95 11.22
#